data_AF-A0A7V9ID40-F1
#
_entry.id   AF-A0A7V9ID40-F1
#
_cell.length_a   1.000
_cell.length_b   1.000
_cell.length_c   1.000
_cell.angle_alpha   90.00
_cell.angle_beta   90.00
_cell.angle_gamma   90.00
#
_symmetry.space_group_name_H-M   'P 1'
#
loop_
_entity.id
_entity.type
_entity.pdbx_description
1 polymer ?
#
loop_
_entity_poly.entity_id
_entity_poly.type
_entity_poly.pdbx_seq_one_letter_code
_entity_poly.pdbx_strand_id
1 'polypeptide(L)'
;MNRILSAVAHLLVASCVSLAQDPEGAEPVYSVPDVNGRATFLVNPDLPADLLLKFDGVSFTLKVVVDAEGNAISAQCPMCHESIKATVEDAAMASKFRPLVVNGRAVRFHGSLMYTTTVERVNWFSFGTELYSAFIFHNRSLEPVSAMLSSEWAEEKSTLGGLNNRTELTVRSETILGVQRSIEGKLNAKDKWWFSLGIAMRKVTSPFQASKPFDSNEVQEALLGLEQFVASAPDGVAPEIVESLKVASSFVIPQEMSHRELWGAIRKFSQEIRPDVPSDRVK
;
A
#
# COMPACT_ATOMS: atom_id res chain seq x y z
N MET A 1 85.09 9.89 40.84
CA MET A 1 85.14 11.15 41.61
C MET A 1 84.28 12.16 40.87
N ASN A 2 83.22 12.68 41.52
CA ASN A 2 82.42 13.88 41.17
C ASN A 2 81.72 13.97 39.79
N ARG A 3 80.50 14.48 39.60
CA ARG A 3 79.31 14.83 40.40
C ARG A 3 78.41 15.64 39.40
N ILE A 4 77.10 15.33 39.32
CA ILE A 4 75.96 16.30 39.26
C ILE A 4 75.73 17.03 37.88
N LEU A 5 74.55 17.42 37.34
CA LEU A 5 73.18 17.85 37.77
C LEU A 5 72.19 17.65 36.57
N SER A 6 71.12 16.87 36.69
CA SER A 6 69.67 17.23 36.66
C SER A 6 69.19 18.46 35.87
N ALA A 7 68.26 18.24 34.92
CA ALA A 7 67.09 19.11 34.63
C ALA A 7 66.10 18.38 33.70
N VAL A 8 64.97 17.89 34.23
CA VAL A 8 63.85 17.32 33.47
C VAL A 8 62.70 18.32 33.50
N ALA A 9 62.43 18.95 32.36
CA ALA A 9 61.33 19.87 32.16
C ALA A 9 60.00 19.11 32.07
N HIS A 10 59.08 19.39 32.99
CA HIS A 10 57.69 18.96 32.90
C HIS A 10 56.95 19.86 31.90
N LEU A 11 56.57 19.28 30.76
CA LEU A 11 55.72 19.94 29.77
C LEU A 11 54.25 19.83 30.23
N LEU A 12 53.68 20.95 30.69
CA LEU A 12 52.27 21.07 31.02
C LEU A 12 51.47 21.23 29.71
N VAL A 13 50.77 20.19 29.29
CA VAL A 13 49.81 20.27 28.17
C VAL A 13 48.49 20.81 28.73
N ALA A 14 48.22 22.09 28.49
CA ALA A 14 46.94 22.71 28.79
C ALA A 14 45.91 22.26 27.74
N SER A 15 45.06 21.30 28.12
CA SER A 15 43.89 20.90 27.34
C SER A 15 42.89 22.07 27.31
N CYS A 16 42.82 22.76 26.18
CA CYS A 16 41.75 23.71 25.91
C CYS A 16 40.44 22.94 25.73
N VAL A 17 39.62 22.89 26.78
CA VAL A 17 38.21 22.51 26.67
C VAL A 17 37.48 23.73 26.12
N SER A 18 37.21 23.73 24.82
CA SER A 18 36.28 24.68 24.21
C SER A 18 34.86 24.28 24.62
N LEU A 19 34.38 24.81 25.75
CA LEU A 19 32.94 24.88 26.04
C LEU A 19 32.33 25.81 24.99
N ALA A 20 31.70 25.23 23.96
CA ALA A 20 30.82 25.97 23.08
C ALA A 20 29.68 26.52 23.95
N GLN A 21 29.79 27.79 24.34
CA GLN A 21 28.68 28.53 24.93
C GLN A 21 27.65 28.71 23.81
N ASP A 22 26.45 28.15 23.99
CA ASP A 22 25.31 28.54 23.17
C ASP A 22 25.20 30.07 23.21
N PRO A 23 24.97 30.73 22.06
CA PRO A 23 24.92 32.19 21.99
C PRO A 23 23.90 32.71 23.01
N GLU A 24 24.34 33.65 23.84
CA GLU A 24 23.53 34.33 24.85
C GLU A 24 22.20 34.80 24.21
N GLY A 25 21.08 34.20 24.64
CA GLY A 25 19.74 34.51 24.14
C GLY A 25 19.08 33.46 23.23
N ALA A 26 19.72 32.31 22.95
CA ALA A 26 19.05 31.22 22.24
C ALA A 26 17.98 30.55 23.12
N GLU A 27 16.74 30.45 22.62
CA GLU A 27 15.67 29.75 23.32
C GLU A 27 16.00 28.25 23.51
N PRO A 28 15.69 27.66 24.69
CA PRO A 28 15.95 26.24 24.92
C PRO A 28 15.13 25.37 23.96
N VAL A 29 15.81 24.45 23.26
CA VAL A 29 15.19 23.47 22.37
C VAL A 29 14.97 22.17 23.12
N TYR A 30 13.71 21.73 23.20
CA TYR A 30 13.34 20.50 23.89
C TYR A 30 13.40 19.29 22.96
N SER A 31 13.76 18.12 23.49
CA SER A 31 13.84 16.89 22.71
C SER A 31 12.54 16.08 22.78
N VAL A 32 11.94 15.79 21.63
CA VAL A 32 10.79 14.89 21.46
C VAL A 32 11.20 13.77 20.51
N PRO A 33 11.39 12.52 20.96
CA PRO A 33 11.94 11.46 20.11
C PRO A 33 11.15 11.19 18.83
N ASP A 34 9.82 11.08 18.93
CA ASP A 34 8.89 10.85 17.82
C ASP A 34 7.91 12.02 17.72
N VAL A 35 7.94 12.72 16.58
CA VAL A 35 7.03 13.83 16.31
C VAL A 35 5.81 13.43 15.48
N ASN A 36 5.75 12.21 14.91
CA ASN A 36 4.62 11.75 14.11
C ASN A 36 3.33 11.81 14.93
N GLY A 37 3.36 11.31 16.18
CA GLY A 37 2.21 11.37 17.10
C GLY A 37 1.78 12.78 17.52
N ARG A 38 2.55 13.82 17.16
CA ARG A 38 2.22 15.22 17.41
C ARG A 38 1.76 15.97 16.16
N ALA A 39 1.81 15.38 14.97
CA ALA A 39 1.37 16.05 13.76
C ALA A 39 -0.14 16.35 13.83
N THR A 40 -0.51 17.60 13.59
CA THR A 40 -1.91 18.02 13.41
C THR A 40 -2.29 18.02 11.93
N PHE A 41 -1.29 18.21 11.06
CA PHE A 41 -1.41 18.10 9.62
C PHE A 41 -0.06 17.62 9.06
N LEU A 42 -0.05 16.47 8.39
CA LEU A 42 1.14 15.90 7.80
C LEU A 42 1.02 15.96 6.29
N VAL A 43 1.93 16.68 5.65
CA VAL A 43 1.99 16.75 4.19
C VAL A 43 2.69 15.50 3.67
N ASN A 44 2.04 14.77 2.76
CA ASN A 44 2.69 13.64 2.10
C ASN A 44 3.68 14.16 1.05
N PRO A 45 4.90 13.61 0.97
CA PRO A 45 5.84 13.96 -0.09
C PRO A 45 5.30 13.52 -1.45
N ASP A 46 5.29 14.44 -2.43
CA ASP A 46 4.85 14.17 -3.80
C ASP A 46 5.97 13.51 -4.60
N LEU A 47 6.12 12.20 -4.40
CA LEU A 47 7.15 11.41 -5.05
C LEU A 47 6.65 10.89 -6.41
N PRO A 48 7.43 11.07 -7.50
CA PRO A 48 7.20 10.41 -8.77
C PRO A 48 7.01 8.89 -8.64
N ALA A 49 6.17 8.30 -9.50
CA ALA A 49 5.79 6.89 -9.42
C ALA A 49 6.99 5.92 -9.53
N ASP A 50 7.98 6.25 -10.37
CA ASP A 50 9.22 5.48 -10.52
C ASP A 50 10.07 5.50 -9.24
N LEU A 51 10.09 6.63 -8.52
CA LEU A 51 10.75 6.72 -7.21
C LEU A 51 9.97 5.99 -6.12
N LEU A 52 8.63 6.09 -6.10
CA LEU A 52 7.80 5.32 -5.16
C LEU A 52 8.03 3.81 -5.31
N LEU A 53 8.12 3.31 -6.55
CA LEU A 53 8.46 1.91 -6.83
C LEU A 53 9.84 1.53 -6.31
N LYS A 54 10.85 2.38 -6.53
CA LYS A 54 12.22 2.16 -6.05
C LYS A 54 12.31 2.11 -4.53
N PHE A 55 11.46 2.86 -3.83
CA PHE A 55 11.47 2.99 -2.39
C PHE A 55 10.27 2.29 -1.71
N ASP A 56 9.57 1.37 -2.38
CA ASP A 56 8.43 0.66 -1.78
C ASP A 56 8.81 -0.03 -0.45
N GLY A 57 8.12 0.31 0.64
CA GLY A 57 8.37 -0.19 1.98
C GLY A 57 9.54 0.46 2.73
N VAL A 58 10.23 1.44 2.13
CA VAL A 58 11.37 2.13 2.76
C VAL A 58 10.88 3.24 3.69
N SER A 59 11.52 3.37 4.85
CA SER A 59 11.28 4.46 5.80
C SER A 59 12.39 5.51 5.75
N PHE A 60 12.02 6.77 5.74
CA PHE A 60 12.89 7.94 5.81
C PHE A 60 12.70 8.64 7.15
N THR A 61 13.79 8.78 7.91
CA THR A 61 13.78 9.50 9.18
C THR A 61 14.41 10.87 9.02
N LEU A 62 13.61 11.91 9.29
CA LEU A 62 14.00 13.30 9.24
C LEU A 62 14.19 13.85 10.64
N LYS A 63 15.24 14.63 10.84
CA LYS A 63 15.41 15.49 12.01
C LYS A 63 14.65 16.79 11.75
N VAL A 64 13.63 17.06 12.55
CA VAL A 64 12.81 18.27 12.42
C VAL A 64 12.95 19.15 13.65
N VAL A 65 12.85 20.45 13.43
CA VAL A 65 12.76 21.46 14.49
C VAL A 65 11.47 22.23 14.29
N VAL A 66 10.69 22.36 15.36
CA VAL A 66 9.36 22.94 15.38
C VAL A 66 9.34 24.12 16.33
N ASP A 67 8.77 25.25 15.89
CA ASP A 67 8.61 26.46 16.70
C ASP A 67 7.48 26.35 17.75
N ALA A 68 7.28 27.42 18.52
CA ALA A 68 6.26 27.46 19.58
C ALA A 68 4.83 27.44 19.02
N GLU A 69 4.63 27.85 17.77
CA GLU A 69 3.36 27.87 17.06
C GLU A 69 3.02 26.51 16.41
N GLY A 70 3.98 25.58 16.38
CA GLY A 70 3.81 24.26 15.80
C GLY A 70 4.18 24.15 14.32
N ASN A 71 4.94 25.10 13.77
CA ASN A 71 5.45 25.04 12.40
C ASN A 71 6.83 24.38 12.38
N ALA A 72 7.08 23.52 11.39
CA ALA A 72 8.44 23.09 11.11
C ALA A 72 9.26 24.26 10.54
N ILE A 73 10.39 24.56 11.18
CA ILE A 73 11.33 25.62 10.80
C ILE A 73 12.67 25.08 10.31
N SER A 74 12.90 23.78 10.49
CA SER A 74 14.00 23.04 9.87
C SER A 74 13.60 21.58 9.72
N ALA A 75 13.94 20.97 8.60
CA ALA A 75 13.82 19.54 8.37
C ALA A 75 15.06 19.07 7.60
N GLN A 76 15.67 17.99 8.05
CA GLN A 76 16.84 17.40 7.40
C GLN A 76 16.70 15.88 7.38
N CYS A 77 16.97 15.26 6.25
CA CYS A 77 17.05 13.81 6.11
C CYS A 77 18.50 13.40 5.82
N PRO A 78 19.32 13.12 6.85
CA PRO A 78 20.75 12.84 6.65
C PRO A 78 21.02 11.56 5.85
N MET A 79 20.10 10.60 5.91
CA MET A 79 20.22 9.28 5.29
C MET A 79 19.35 9.13 4.03
N CYS A 80 18.65 10.19 3.60
CA CYS A 80 17.85 10.11 2.39
C CYS A 80 18.72 10.05 1.15
N HIS A 81 18.24 9.31 0.15
CA HIS A 81 18.83 9.34 -1.18
C HIS A 81 18.63 10.72 -1.83
N GLU A 82 19.62 11.19 -2.58
CA GLU A 82 19.63 12.55 -3.16
C GLU A 82 18.37 12.85 -4.00
N SER A 83 17.89 11.86 -4.75
CA SER A 83 16.72 12.01 -5.63
C SER A 83 15.39 12.28 -4.93
N ILE A 84 15.28 12.04 -3.61
CA ILE A 84 14.03 12.24 -2.84
C ILE A 84 14.18 13.25 -1.72
N LYS A 85 15.43 13.60 -1.37
CA LYS A 85 15.75 14.34 -0.16
C LYS A 85 15.02 15.67 -0.07
N ALA A 86 15.08 16.47 -1.14
CA ALA A 86 14.38 17.75 -1.19
C ALA A 86 12.87 17.58 -1.01
N THR A 87 12.25 16.65 -1.74
CA THR A 87 10.80 16.40 -1.68
C THR A 87 10.32 16.01 -0.27
N VAL A 88 11.05 15.15 0.43
CA VAL A 88 10.67 14.74 1.79
C VAL A 88 10.94 15.82 2.83
N GLU A 89 12.02 16.60 2.66
CA GLU A 89 12.32 17.76 3.52
C GLU A 89 11.28 18.86 3.34
N ASP A 90 10.88 19.17 2.11
CA ASP A 90 9.84 20.16 1.80
C ASP A 90 8.47 19.77 2.39
N ALA A 91 8.09 18.49 2.26
CA ALA A 91 6.87 17.97 2.86
C ALA A 91 6.91 18.08 4.40
N ALA A 92 8.04 17.75 5.03
CA ALA A 92 8.22 17.93 6.46
C ALA A 92 8.15 19.40 6.89
N MET A 93 8.75 20.32 6.12
CA MET A 93 8.70 21.76 6.36
C MET A 93 7.28 22.32 6.23
N ALA A 94 6.47 21.79 5.31
CA ALA A 94 5.08 22.20 5.11
C ALA A 94 4.10 21.63 6.17
N SER A 95 4.55 20.67 6.97
CA SER A 95 3.72 20.01 7.99
C SER A 95 3.53 20.86 9.26
N LYS A 96 2.46 20.56 10.01
CA LYS A 96 2.10 21.24 11.26
C LYS A 96 2.00 20.27 12.43
N PHE A 97 2.39 20.74 13.60
CA PHE A 97 2.52 19.95 14.81
C PHE A 97 1.81 20.62 15.98
N ARG A 98 1.36 19.83 16.95
CA ARG A 98 0.84 20.35 18.21
C ARG A 98 1.97 21.04 18.99
N PRO A 99 1.83 22.32 19.36
CA PRO A 99 2.80 23.03 20.20
C PRO A 99 3.20 22.23 21.44
N LEU A 100 4.48 22.22 21.78
CA LEU A 100 4.95 21.66 23.04
C LEU A 100 4.81 22.73 24.12
N VAL A 101 4.10 22.39 25.21
CA VAL A 101 3.92 23.31 26.33
C VAL A 101 4.72 22.81 27.53
N VAL A 102 5.64 23.63 28.02
CA VAL A 102 6.45 23.37 29.22
C VAL A 102 6.21 24.52 30.18
N ASN A 103 5.81 24.21 31.42
CA ASN A 103 5.48 25.21 32.45
C ASN A 103 4.48 26.29 31.97
N GLY A 104 3.46 25.87 31.20
CA GLY A 104 2.43 26.77 30.69
C GLY A 104 2.86 27.68 29.53
N ARG A 105 4.08 27.52 29.00
CA ARG A 105 4.58 28.26 27.83
C ARG A 105 4.80 27.32 26.66
N ALA A 106 4.39 27.74 25.47
CA ALA A 106 4.76 27.06 24.25
C ALA A 106 6.27 27.23 24.00
N VAL A 107 6.95 26.15 23.61
CA VAL A 107 8.41 26.12 23.45
C VAL A 107 8.80 25.42 22.16
N ARG A 108 9.96 25.81 21.63
CA ARG A 108 10.60 25.16 20.50
C ARG A 108 11.05 23.75 20.87
N PHE A 109 10.91 22.80 19.94
CA PHE A 109 11.39 21.44 20.14
C PHE A 109 11.97 20.84 18.86
N HIS A 110 12.83 19.84 19.01
CA HIS A 110 13.31 19.01 17.91
C HIS A 110 12.84 17.57 18.08
N GLY A 111 12.90 16.80 17.00
CA GLY A 111 12.57 15.39 17.05
C GLY A 111 12.76 14.67 15.72
N SER A 112 12.31 13.42 15.68
CA SER A 112 12.35 12.61 14.46
C SER A 112 10.96 12.49 13.84
N LEU A 113 10.84 12.81 12.56
CA LEU A 113 9.68 12.58 11.72
C LEU A 113 9.98 11.41 10.78
N MET A 114 9.11 10.41 10.71
CA MET A 114 9.29 9.26 9.84
C MET A 114 8.22 9.23 8.74
N TYR A 115 8.65 9.18 7.48
CA TYR A 115 7.79 8.81 6.35
C TYR A 115 8.10 7.36 5.95
N THR A 116 7.07 6.58 5.64
CA THR A 116 7.23 5.26 5.00
C THR A 116 6.55 5.31 3.64
N THR A 117 7.31 5.03 2.59
CA THR A 117 6.76 4.94 1.24
C THR A 117 6.08 3.59 1.06
N THR A 118 4.88 3.62 0.52
CA THR A 118 4.13 2.42 0.17
C THR A 118 3.58 2.58 -1.22
N VAL A 119 3.88 1.64 -2.11
CA VAL A 119 3.22 1.57 -3.40
C VAL A 119 1.88 0.89 -3.20
N GLU A 120 0.81 1.61 -3.48
CA GLU A 120 -0.51 1.02 -3.62
C GLU A 120 -0.51 0.13 -4.86
N ARG A 121 -0.40 -1.18 -4.62
CA ARG A 121 -0.51 -2.18 -5.69
C ARG A 121 -1.95 -2.57 -5.81
N VAL A 122 -2.44 -2.63 -7.05
CA VAL A 122 -3.77 -3.16 -7.32
C VAL A 122 -3.80 -4.63 -6.90
N ASN A 123 -4.73 -4.99 -6.04
CA ASN A 123 -5.03 -6.40 -5.78
C ASN A 123 -5.78 -6.95 -7.00
N TRP A 124 -5.03 -7.48 -7.96
CA TRP A 124 -5.56 -7.93 -9.25
C TRP A 124 -6.64 -9.00 -9.13
N PHE A 125 -6.52 -9.92 -8.17
CA PHE A 125 -7.56 -10.91 -7.90
C PHE A 125 -8.88 -10.24 -7.47
N SER A 126 -8.81 -9.31 -6.52
CA SER A 126 -9.99 -8.61 -6.02
C SER A 126 -10.57 -7.69 -7.09
N PHE A 127 -9.72 -6.97 -7.82
CA PHE A 127 -10.15 -6.10 -8.90
C PHE A 127 -10.85 -6.88 -10.02
N GLY A 128 -10.29 -8.01 -10.47
CA GLY A 128 -10.94 -8.89 -11.45
C GLY A 128 -12.29 -9.43 -10.96
N THR A 129 -12.38 -9.79 -9.67
CA THR A 129 -13.63 -10.24 -9.04
C THR A 129 -14.71 -9.14 -9.04
N GLU A 130 -14.35 -7.91 -8.66
CA GLU A 130 -15.29 -6.78 -8.60
C GLU A 130 -15.65 -6.24 -9.98
N LEU A 131 -14.70 -6.20 -10.92
CA LEU A 131 -14.96 -5.80 -12.29
C LEU A 131 -15.97 -6.75 -12.96
N TYR A 132 -15.77 -8.07 -12.81
CA TYR A 132 -16.73 -9.05 -13.34
C TYR A 132 -18.06 -9.04 -12.58
N SER A 133 -18.06 -8.67 -11.29
CA SER A 133 -19.30 -8.40 -10.56
C SER A 133 -20.08 -7.26 -11.20
N ALA A 134 -19.43 -6.14 -11.49
CA ALA A 134 -20.09 -4.99 -12.12
C ALA A 134 -20.53 -5.25 -13.56
N PHE A 135 -19.87 -6.21 -14.24
CA PHE A 135 -20.29 -6.75 -15.53
C PHE A 135 -21.62 -7.52 -15.42
N ILE A 136 -21.74 -8.45 -14.46
CA ILE A 136 -22.98 -9.25 -14.30
C ILE A 136 -24.11 -8.45 -13.65
N PHE A 137 -23.80 -7.59 -12.68
CA PHE A 137 -24.77 -6.84 -11.90
C PHE A 137 -24.82 -5.38 -12.36
N HIS A 138 -25.62 -5.13 -13.40
CA HIS A 138 -25.68 -3.83 -14.08
C HIS A 138 -26.12 -2.66 -13.20
N ASN A 139 -26.75 -2.94 -12.05
CA ASN A 139 -27.16 -1.94 -11.06
C ASN A 139 -26.03 -1.52 -10.11
N ARG A 140 -24.86 -2.17 -10.12
CA ARG A 140 -23.73 -1.81 -9.26
C ARG A 140 -23.02 -0.55 -9.77
N SER A 141 -22.65 0.34 -8.84
CA SER A 141 -21.74 1.43 -9.16
C SER A 141 -20.36 0.89 -9.54
N LEU A 142 -19.73 1.50 -10.54
CA LEU A 142 -18.34 1.21 -10.92
C LEU A 142 -17.34 2.14 -10.21
N GLU A 143 -17.83 3.15 -9.49
CA GLU A 143 -16.97 4.07 -8.73
C GLU A 143 -16.06 3.32 -7.74
N PRO A 144 -16.57 2.39 -6.88
CA PRO A 144 -15.70 1.63 -6.00
C PRO A 144 -14.69 0.75 -6.75
N VAL A 145 -15.07 0.20 -7.91
CA VAL A 145 -14.18 -0.62 -8.74
C VAL A 145 -13.08 0.22 -9.35
N SER A 146 -13.41 1.41 -9.86
CA SER A 146 -12.44 2.37 -10.39
C SER A 146 -11.48 2.87 -9.32
N ALA A 147 -11.94 3.03 -8.08
CA ALA A 147 -11.10 3.49 -6.96
C ALA A 147 -10.00 2.48 -6.59
N MET A 148 -10.18 1.19 -6.90
CA MET A 148 -9.16 0.15 -6.69
C MET A 148 -7.93 0.29 -7.61
N LEU A 149 -8.06 1.04 -8.71
CA LEU A 149 -6.97 1.31 -9.63
C LEU A 149 -6.10 2.45 -9.10
N SER A 150 -4.78 2.24 -9.12
CA SER A 150 -3.77 3.24 -8.79
C SER A 150 -3.68 4.32 -9.90
N SER A 151 -2.89 5.37 -9.67
CA SER A 151 -2.72 6.46 -10.64
C SER A 151 -2.07 6.04 -11.95
N GLU A 152 -1.32 4.93 -11.99
CA GLU A 152 -0.73 4.39 -13.22
C GLU A 152 -1.80 3.92 -14.23
N TRP A 153 -3.03 3.67 -13.76
CA TRP A 153 -4.19 3.23 -14.54
C TRP A 153 -5.23 4.36 -14.71
N ALA A 154 -4.78 5.62 -14.78
CA ALA A 154 -5.65 6.79 -14.80
C ALA A 154 -6.70 6.75 -15.93
N GLU A 155 -6.34 6.21 -17.11
CA GLU A 155 -7.24 6.08 -18.25
C GLU A 155 -8.37 5.08 -17.98
N GLU A 156 -8.04 3.86 -17.56
CA GLU A 156 -9.02 2.83 -17.19
C GLU A 156 -9.88 3.26 -16.01
N LYS A 157 -9.26 3.91 -15.01
CA LYS A 157 -9.93 4.47 -13.86
C LYS A 157 -10.97 5.51 -14.27
N SER A 158 -10.59 6.47 -15.12
CA SER A 158 -11.51 7.48 -15.65
C SER A 158 -12.62 6.85 -16.48
N THR A 159 -12.30 5.85 -17.31
CA THR A 159 -13.26 5.15 -18.17
C THR A 159 -14.33 4.44 -17.32
N LEU A 160 -13.91 3.69 -16.29
CA LEU A 160 -14.84 3.02 -15.38
C LEU A 160 -15.64 4.02 -14.53
N GLY A 161 -14.99 5.09 -14.04
CA GLY A 161 -15.64 6.14 -13.25
C GLY A 161 -16.69 6.94 -14.02
N GLY A 162 -16.59 7.00 -15.36
CA GLY A 162 -17.59 7.63 -16.22
C GLY A 162 -18.88 6.82 -16.39
N LEU A 163 -18.88 5.52 -16.03
CA LEU A 163 -20.04 4.65 -16.17
C LEU A 163 -20.95 4.74 -14.93
N ASN A 164 -22.25 4.93 -15.17
CA ASN A 164 -23.27 4.92 -14.12
C ASN A 164 -24.38 3.91 -14.41
N ASN A 165 -25.37 3.80 -13.52
CA ASN A 165 -26.50 2.87 -13.66
C ASN A 165 -27.54 3.32 -14.71
N ARG A 166 -27.37 4.51 -15.31
CA ARG A 166 -28.19 5.01 -16.43
C ARG A 166 -27.54 4.81 -17.79
N THR A 167 -26.28 4.37 -17.81
CA THR A 167 -25.58 4.08 -19.07
C THR A 167 -26.26 2.89 -19.74
N GLU A 168 -26.46 2.98 -21.06
CA GLU A 168 -27.06 1.90 -21.84
C GLU A 168 -26.30 0.59 -21.61
N LEU A 169 -27.03 -0.51 -21.47
CA LEU A 169 -26.46 -1.77 -21.01
C LEU A 169 -25.38 -2.30 -21.96
N THR A 170 -25.58 -2.19 -23.27
CA THR A 170 -24.62 -2.64 -24.28
C THR A 170 -23.34 -1.84 -24.17
N VAL A 171 -23.45 -0.50 -24.16
CA VAL A 171 -22.32 0.43 -24.01
C VAL A 171 -21.54 0.14 -22.72
N ARG A 172 -22.25 -0.06 -21.60
CA ARG A 172 -21.64 -0.37 -20.32
C ARG A 172 -20.84 -1.69 -20.38
N SER A 173 -21.44 -2.74 -20.94
CA SER A 173 -20.82 -4.05 -21.04
C SER A 173 -19.58 -4.03 -21.95
N GLU A 174 -19.70 -3.40 -23.11
CA GLU A 174 -18.58 -3.23 -24.06
C GLU A 174 -17.45 -2.41 -23.45
N THR A 175 -17.77 -1.36 -22.69
CA THR A 175 -16.78 -0.53 -22.00
C THR A 175 -16.03 -1.33 -20.93
N ILE A 176 -16.74 -2.11 -20.10
CA ILE A 176 -16.10 -2.97 -19.10
C ILE A 176 -15.17 -3.99 -19.77
N LEU A 177 -15.61 -4.63 -20.86
CA LEU A 177 -14.79 -5.57 -21.63
C LEU A 177 -13.61 -4.88 -22.34
N GLY A 178 -13.77 -3.62 -22.75
CA GLY A 178 -12.69 -2.78 -23.26
C GLY A 178 -11.61 -2.53 -22.21
N VAL A 179 -12.03 -2.10 -21.01
CA VAL A 179 -11.12 -1.90 -19.86
C VAL A 179 -10.44 -3.20 -19.47
N GLN A 180 -11.18 -4.32 -19.41
CA GLN A 180 -10.60 -5.63 -19.11
C GLN A 180 -9.47 -5.98 -20.08
N ARG A 181 -9.70 -5.85 -21.40
CA ARG A 181 -8.69 -6.13 -22.43
C ARG A 181 -7.49 -5.18 -22.34
N SER A 182 -7.71 -3.91 -22.06
CA SER A 182 -6.64 -2.92 -21.88
C SER A 182 -5.72 -3.32 -20.72
N ILE A 183 -6.32 -3.67 -19.57
CA ILE A 183 -5.60 -4.13 -18.38
C ILE A 183 -4.80 -5.39 -18.68
N GLU A 184 -5.45 -6.44 -19.20
CA GLU A 184 -4.78 -7.71 -19.55
C GLU A 184 -3.62 -7.56 -20.55
N GLY A 185 -3.64 -6.51 -21.39
CA GLY A 185 -2.57 -6.19 -22.33
C GLY A 185 -1.36 -5.47 -21.69
N LYS A 186 -1.57 -4.82 -20.54
CA LYS A 186 -0.57 -4.04 -19.81
C LYS A 186 0.04 -4.81 -18.62
N LEU A 187 -0.65 -5.83 -18.10
CA LEU A 187 -0.16 -6.63 -16.96
C LEU A 187 1.00 -7.56 -17.33
N ASN A 188 1.94 -7.72 -16.39
CA ASN A 188 2.91 -8.81 -16.45
C ASN A 188 2.21 -10.17 -16.27
N ALA A 189 2.92 -11.27 -16.55
CA ALA A 189 2.33 -12.62 -16.52
C ALA A 189 1.70 -12.99 -15.16
N LYS A 190 2.34 -12.61 -14.05
CA LYS A 190 1.86 -12.95 -12.70
C LYS A 190 0.59 -12.18 -12.33
N ASP A 191 0.58 -10.88 -12.58
CA ASP A 191 -0.58 -10.03 -12.30
C ASP A 191 -1.75 -10.38 -13.23
N LYS A 192 -1.47 -10.67 -14.50
CA LYS A 192 -2.47 -11.15 -15.45
C LYS A 192 -3.12 -12.45 -15.01
N TRP A 193 -2.32 -13.38 -14.47
CA TRP A 193 -2.83 -14.63 -13.90
C TRP A 193 -3.78 -14.36 -12.73
N TRP A 194 -3.39 -13.50 -11.78
CA TRP A 194 -4.24 -13.13 -10.64
C TRP A 194 -5.54 -12.43 -11.06
N PHE A 195 -5.45 -11.49 -12.00
CA PHE A 195 -6.60 -10.79 -12.55
C PHE A 195 -7.59 -11.77 -13.18
N SER A 196 -7.08 -12.64 -14.06
CA SER A 196 -7.88 -13.66 -14.76
C SER A 196 -8.50 -14.66 -13.79
N LEU A 197 -7.75 -15.05 -12.75
CA LEU A 197 -8.26 -15.95 -11.71
C LEU A 197 -9.38 -15.29 -10.90
N GLY A 198 -9.28 -14.00 -10.58
CA GLY A 198 -10.35 -13.25 -9.92
C GLY A 198 -11.66 -13.27 -10.72
N ILE A 199 -11.56 -13.07 -12.04
CA ILE A 199 -12.72 -13.19 -12.95
C ILE A 199 -13.29 -14.61 -12.94
N ALA A 200 -12.44 -15.64 -13.03
CA ALA A 200 -12.87 -17.04 -13.03
C ALA A 200 -13.55 -17.43 -11.71
N MET A 201 -12.97 -17.04 -10.57
CA MET A 201 -13.58 -17.24 -9.25
C MET A 201 -14.91 -16.51 -9.10
N ARG A 202 -15.06 -15.35 -9.75
CA ARG A 202 -16.36 -14.68 -9.78
C ARG A 202 -17.40 -15.45 -10.58
N LYS A 203 -17.02 -16.09 -11.70
CA LYS A 203 -17.92 -17.00 -12.43
C LYS A 203 -18.40 -18.14 -11.54
N VAL A 204 -17.51 -18.76 -10.75
CA VAL A 204 -17.88 -19.83 -9.80
C VAL A 204 -18.91 -19.35 -8.76
N THR A 205 -18.78 -18.12 -8.27
CA THR A 205 -19.66 -17.58 -7.22
C THR A 205 -20.91 -16.86 -7.72
N SER A 206 -20.97 -16.50 -9.01
CA SER A 206 -22.05 -15.70 -9.57
C SER A 206 -23.43 -16.38 -9.61
N PRO A 207 -23.57 -17.71 -9.85
CA PRO A 207 -24.87 -18.37 -9.89
C PRO A 207 -25.65 -18.26 -8.57
N PHE A 208 -24.95 -18.07 -7.45
CA PHE A 208 -25.55 -17.90 -6.13
C PHE A 208 -26.12 -16.49 -5.87
N GLN A 209 -25.85 -15.54 -6.76
CA GLN A 209 -26.20 -14.13 -6.58
C GLN A 209 -27.07 -13.58 -7.71
N ALA A 210 -27.20 -14.33 -8.80
CA ALA A 210 -28.00 -13.92 -9.94
C ALA A 210 -29.50 -14.01 -9.61
N SER A 211 -30.31 -13.18 -10.26
CA SER A 211 -31.78 -13.24 -10.17
C SER A 211 -32.39 -14.42 -10.93
N LYS A 212 -31.57 -15.20 -11.66
CA LYS A 212 -32.01 -16.40 -12.38
C LYS A 212 -32.08 -17.62 -11.45
N PRO A 213 -32.85 -18.65 -11.81
CA PRO A 213 -32.84 -19.93 -11.09
C PRO A 213 -31.41 -20.48 -10.98
N PHE A 214 -31.09 -21.05 -9.83
CA PHE A 214 -29.80 -21.69 -9.56
C PHE A 214 -29.62 -22.91 -10.47
N ASP A 215 -28.44 -23.02 -11.10
CA ASP A 215 -28.04 -24.15 -11.94
C ASP A 215 -26.67 -24.69 -11.47
N SER A 216 -26.65 -25.93 -10.96
CA SER A 216 -25.42 -26.57 -10.50
C SER A 216 -24.46 -26.90 -11.64
N ASN A 217 -24.95 -27.09 -12.87
CA ASN A 217 -24.09 -27.37 -14.02
C ASN A 217 -23.23 -26.16 -14.36
N GLU A 218 -23.78 -24.95 -14.27
CA GLU A 218 -23.02 -23.70 -14.46
C GLU A 218 -21.90 -23.58 -13.42
N VAL A 219 -22.17 -23.95 -12.16
CA VAL A 219 -21.13 -23.98 -11.11
C VAL A 219 -20.09 -25.05 -11.42
N GLN A 220 -20.50 -26.25 -11.85
CA GLN A 220 -19.60 -27.34 -12.20
C GLN A 220 -18.67 -26.96 -13.36
N GLU A 221 -19.20 -26.36 -14.42
CA GLU A 221 -18.41 -25.87 -15.57
C GLU A 221 -17.42 -24.79 -15.13
N ALA A 222 -17.86 -23.85 -14.29
CA ALA A 222 -16.98 -22.80 -13.76
C ALA A 222 -15.85 -23.37 -12.88
N LEU A 223 -16.13 -24.40 -12.07
CA LEU A 223 -15.11 -25.09 -11.28
C LEU A 223 -14.08 -25.80 -12.16
N LEU A 224 -14.53 -26.57 -13.16
CA LEU A 224 -13.64 -27.25 -14.11
C LEU A 224 -12.73 -26.23 -14.84
N GLY A 225 -13.28 -25.06 -15.17
CA GLY A 225 -12.52 -23.96 -15.77
C GLY A 225 -11.35 -23.44 -14.91
N LEU A 226 -11.27 -23.78 -13.62
CA LEU A 226 -10.14 -23.42 -12.77
C LEU A 226 -8.86 -24.25 -13.04
N GLU A 227 -8.98 -25.42 -13.69
CA GLU A 227 -7.84 -26.31 -13.97
C GLU A 227 -6.73 -25.60 -14.77
N GLN A 228 -7.10 -24.70 -15.69
CA GLN A 228 -6.14 -23.93 -16.46
C GLN A 228 -5.19 -23.11 -15.57
N PHE A 229 -5.67 -22.62 -14.42
CA PHE A 229 -4.86 -21.80 -13.50
C PHE A 229 -3.89 -22.65 -12.69
N VAL A 230 -4.22 -23.92 -12.42
CA VAL A 230 -3.29 -24.89 -11.83
C VAL A 230 -2.13 -25.13 -12.77
N ALA A 231 -2.41 -25.38 -14.04
CA ALA A 231 -1.39 -25.66 -15.05
C ALA A 231 -0.52 -24.45 -15.40
N SER A 232 -1.07 -23.24 -15.32
CA SER A 232 -0.39 -22.00 -15.70
C SER A 232 0.08 -21.16 -14.51
N ALA A 233 0.14 -21.73 -13.30
CA ALA A 233 0.51 -20.99 -12.10
C ALA A 233 1.94 -20.43 -12.24
N PRO A 234 2.14 -19.10 -12.14
CA PRO A 234 3.45 -18.49 -12.27
C PRO A 234 4.29 -18.68 -10.99
N ASP A 235 5.60 -18.49 -11.11
CA ASP A 235 6.52 -18.55 -9.97
C ASP A 235 6.12 -17.58 -8.84
N GLY A 236 6.24 -18.06 -7.61
CA GLY A 236 5.93 -17.30 -6.40
C GLY A 236 4.43 -17.14 -6.11
N VAL A 237 3.55 -17.94 -6.73
CA VAL A 237 2.24 -18.25 -6.15
C VAL A 237 2.45 -19.29 -5.05
N ALA A 238 1.78 -19.10 -3.91
CA ALA A 238 1.90 -20.01 -2.77
C ALA A 238 1.41 -21.44 -3.16
N PRO A 239 2.17 -22.51 -2.86
CA PRO A 239 1.78 -23.88 -3.20
C PRO A 239 0.39 -24.26 -2.67
N GLU A 240 0.01 -23.73 -1.51
CA GLU A 240 -1.29 -23.95 -0.86
C GLU A 240 -2.45 -23.45 -1.74
N ILE A 241 -2.25 -22.31 -2.43
CA ILE A 241 -3.25 -21.75 -3.36
C ILE A 241 -3.41 -22.65 -4.58
N VAL A 242 -2.30 -23.18 -5.12
CA VAL A 242 -2.33 -24.10 -6.26
C VAL A 242 -3.03 -25.41 -5.89
N GLU A 243 -2.78 -25.92 -4.69
CA GLU A 243 -3.47 -27.12 -4.20
C GLU A 243 -4.97 -26.85 -3.97
N SER A 244 -5.35 -25.72 -3.38
CA SER A 244 -6.76 -25.33 -3.24
C SER A 244 -7.45 -25.16 -4.60
N LEU A 245 -6.76 -24.62 -5.62
CA LEU A 245 -7.29 -24.55 -6.98
C LEU A 245 -7.51 -25.94 -7.58
N LYS A 246 -6.59 -26.88 -7.36
CA LYS A 246 -6.70 -28.27 -7.82
C LYS A 246 -7.84 -29.02 -7.13
N VAL A 247 -8.01 -28.81 -5.82
CA VAL A 247 -9.16 -29.35 -5.08
C VAL A 247 -10.47 -28.77 -5.62
N ALA A 248 -10.53 -27.45 -5.82
CA ALA A 248 -11.72 -26.81 -6.37
C ALA A 248 -12.03 -27.29 -7.80
N SER A 249 -11.03 -27.37 -8.68
CA SER A 249 -11.23 -27.73 -10.09
C SER A 249 -11.59 -29.21 -10.28
N SER A 250 -11.24 -30.08 -9.34
CA SER A 250 -11.60 -31.49 -9.33
C SER A 250 -12.87 -31.80 -8.53
N PHE A 251 -13.50 -30.79 -7.91
CA PHE A 251 -14.71 -30.98 -7.13
C PHE A 251 -15.90 -31.33 -8.03
N VAL A 252 -16.47 -32.52 -7.82
CA VAL A 252 -17.68 -32.98 -8.49
C VAL A 252 -18.88 -32.71 -7.58
N ILE A 253 -19.82 -31.90 -8.06
CA ILE A 253 -21.04 -31.54 -7.31
C ILE A 253 -21.98 -32.76 -7.29
N PRO A 254 -22.28 -33.35 -6.12
CA PRO A 254 -23.27 -34.43 -6.02
C PRO A 254 -24.66 -33.94 -6.42
N GLN A 255 -25.45 -34.79 -7.09
CA GLN A 255 -26.80 -34.42 -7.56
C GLN A 255 -27.73 -34.05 -6.41
N GLU A 256 -27.51 -34.64 -5.24
CA GLU A 256 -28.28 -34.46 -4.02
C GLU A 256 -27.78 -33.32 -3.12
N MET A 257 -26.68 -32.65 -3.47
CA MET A 257 -26.12 -31.57 -2.66
C MET A 257 -27.05 -30.36 -2.65
N SER A 258 -27.44 -29.90 -1.46
CA SER A 258 -28.30 -28.73 -1.36
C SER A 258 -27.55 -27.46 -1.80
N HIS A 259 -28.31 -26.47 -2.28
CA HIS A 259 -27.77 -25.14 -2.60
C HIS A 259 -26.95 -24.54 -1.43
N ARG A 260 -27.40 -24.70 -0.19
CA ARG A 260 -26.70 -24.17 1.00
C ARG A 260 -25.36 -24.87 1.24
N GLU A 261 -25.31 -26.20 1.11
CA GLU A 261 -24.07 -26.98 1.28
C GLU A 261 -23.07 -26.62 0.20
N LEU A 262 -23.52 -26.57 -1.05
CA LEU A 262 -22.68 -26.19 -2.18
C LEU A 262 -22.14 -24.77 -2.01
N TRP A 263 -22.99 -23.80 -1.64
CA TRP A 263 -22.54 -22.43 -1.35
C TRP A 263 -21.49 -22.39 -0.24
N GLY A 264 -21.66 -23.20 0.81
CA GLY A 264 -20.68 -23.34 1.89
C GLY A 264 -19.33 -23.85 1.38
N ALA A 265 -19.33 -24.89 0.53
CA ALA A 265 -18.13 -25.43 -0.09
C ALA A 265 -17.43 -24.41 -1.00
N ILE A 266 -18.19 -23.76 -1.90
CA ILE A 266 -17.67 -22.73 -2.80
C ILE A 266 -17.08 -21.55 -2.04
N ARG A 267 -17.75 -21.09 -0.98
CA ARG A 267 -17.25 -20.01 -0.13
C ARG A 267 -15.93 -20.38 0.52
N LYS A 268 -15.80 -21.63 1.01
CA LYS A 268 -14.55 -22.13 1.59
C LYS A 268 -13.41 -22.10 0.55
N PHE A 269 -13.62 -22.65 -0.64
CA PHE A 269 -12.62 -22.59 -1.71
C PHE A 269 -12.24 -21.15 -2.05
N SER A 270 -13.23 -20.25 -2.16
CA SER A 270 -12.95 -18.84 -2.44
C SER A 270 -12.15 -18.14 -1.34
N GLN A 271 -12.22 -18.59 -0.09
CA GLN A 271 -11.40 -18.05 0.99
C GLN A 271 -9.97 -18.57 0.93
N GLU A 272 -9.79 -19.84 0.59
CA GLU A 272 -8.48 -20.48 0.51
C GLU A 272 -7.66 -20.06 -0.73
N ILE A 273 -8.34 -19.70 -1.83
CA ILE A 273 -7.69 -19.27 -3.09
C ILE A 273 -7.29 -17.78 -3.07
N ARG A 274 -7.82 -16.98 -2.14
CA ARG A 274 -7.51 -15.55 -2.08
C ARG A 274 -6.04 -15.35 -1.74
N PRO A 275 -5.31 -14.48 -2.45
CA PRO A 275 -3.97 -14.12 -2.03
C PRO A 275 -4.05 -13.46 -0.65
N ASP A 276 -3.12 -13.81 0.23
CA ASP A 276 -2.92 -13.10 1.48
C ASP A 276 -2.64 -11.63 1.15
N VAL A 277 -3.63 -10.77 1.39
CA VAL A 277 -3.43 -9.34 1.42
C VAL A 277 -2.87 -9.07 2.81
N PRO A 278 -1.63 -8.55 2.94
CA PRO A 278 -1.14 -8.13 4.24
C PRO A 278 -2.20 -7.23 4.89
N SER A 279 -2.67 -7.61 6.08
CA SER A 279 -3.72 -6.89 6.83
C SER A 279 -3.43 -5.40 6.97
N ASP A 280 -2.16 -5.04 6.92
CA ASP A 280 -1.60 -3.72 7.17
C ASP A 280 -1.75 -2.78 5.95
N ARG A 281 -2.21 -3.30 4.80
CA ARG A 281 -2.38 -2.56 3.54
C ARG A 281 -3.82 -2.30 3.14
N VAL A 282 -4.80 -2.70 3.95
CA VAL A 282 -6.21 -2.28 3.79
C VAL A 282 -6.45 -1.11 4.73
N LYS A 283 -6.27 0.11 4.23
CA LYS A 283 -6.75 1.33 4.90
C LYS A 283 -8.24 1.52 4.64
#